data_AF-A0AAV2SE55-F1
#
_entry.id   AF-A0AAV2SE55-F1
#
_cell.length_a   1.000
_cell.length_b   1.000
_cell.length_c   1.000
_cell.angle_alpha   90.00
_cell.angle_beta   90.00
_cell.angle_gamma   90.00
#
_symmetry.space_group_name_H-M   'P 1'
#
loop_
_entity.id
_entity.type
_entity.pdbx_description
1 polymer ?
#
loop_
_entity_poly.entity_id
_entity_poly.type
_entity_poly.pdbx_seq_one_letter_code
_entity_poly.pdbx_strand_id
1 'polypeptide(L)'
;QTYFVLPSDVELYPSVNFIQEFFKFLKQKDFSNSTVPRVYVLPIFEVKETAYPPQTKDQLQAMLKNNDAVPFHKTLCGACHNIPKLKEWQELPYTPGLKVIHIGKRHSPYQLWEPIYVGTHKEPLYDERLSWEGKKDKMT
;
A
#
# COMPACT_ATOMS: atom_id res chain seq x y z
N GLN A 1 -7.71 23.11 2.58
CA GLN A 1 -6.91 22.10 1.86
C GLN A 1 -6.50 21.03 2.84
N THR A 2 -6.65 19.74 2.50
CA THR A 2 -6.18 18.63 3.35
C THR A 2 -4.66 18.51 3.27
N TYR A 3 -3.97 18.24 4.38
CA TYR A 3 -2.50 18.16 4.39
C TYR A 3 -1.98 16.84 3.81
N PHE A 4 -2.64 15.72 4.16
CA PHE A 4 -2.33 14.40 3.64
C PHE A 4 -3.21 14.06 2.44
N VAL A 5 -2.61 13.38 1.46
CA VAL A 5 -3.26 12.95 0.23
C VAL A 5 -2.97 11.47 0.02
N LEU A 6 -4.03 10.68 -0.22
CA LEU A 6 -3.95 9.31 -0.71
C LEU A 6 -4.60 9.28 -2.10
N PRO A 7 -3.83 9.35 -3.18
CA PRO A 7 -4.35 9.08 -4.51
C PRO A 7 -4.75 7.61 -4.60
N SER A 8 -5.91 7.33 -5.18
CA SER A 8 -6.48 5.99 -5.26
C SER A 8 -7.32 5.86 -6.51
N ASP A 9 -7.10 4.78 -7.27
CA ASP A 9 -7.99 4.41 -8.37
C ASP A 9 -9.37 4.01 -7.78
N VAL A 10 -10.45 4.21 -8.56
CA VAL A 10 -11.84 3.97 -8.10
C VAL A 10 -12.10 2.52 -7.68
N GLU A 11 -11.31 1.59 -8.20
CA GLU A 11 -11.40 0.15 -7.95
C GLU A 11 -10.68 -0.27 -6.66
N LEU A 12 -9.94 0.65 -6.04
CA LEU A 12 -9.15 0.36 -4.84
C LEU A 12 -9.90 0.80 -3.59
N TYR A 13 -10.28 -0.19 -2.80
CA TYR A 13 -10.99 0.01 -1.54
C TYR A 13 -10.00 0.09 -0.37
N PRO A 14 -9.92 1.22 0.35
CA PRO A 14 -9.10 1.31 1.55
C PRO A 14 -9.69 0.43 2.66
N SER A 15 -8.85 0.03 3.63
CA SER A 15 -9.31 -0.70 4.81
C SER A 15 -10.40 0.07 5.56
N VAL A 16 -11.32 -0.68 6.20
CA VAL A 16 -12.34 -0.10 7.06
C VAL A 16 -11.68 0.79 8.13
N ASN A 17 -12.24 1.98 8.34
CA ASN A 17 -11.73 2.99 9.28
C ASN A 17 -10.31 3.52 9.00
N PHE A 18 -9.76 3.31 7.80
CA PHE A 18 -8.39 3.70 7.45
C PHE A 18 -8.03 5.14 7.86
N ILE A 19 -8.89 6.12 7.56
CA ILE A 19 -8.63 7.53 7.86
C ILE A 19 -8.45 7.76 9.37
N GLN A 20 -9.34 7.20 10.18
CA GLN A 20 -9.30 7.36 11.64
C GLN A 20 -8.05 6.69 12.23
N GLU A 21 -7.74 5.48 11.77
CA GLU A 21 -6.56 4.74 12.22
C GLU A 21 -5.26 5.39 11.77
N PHE A 22 -5.23 6.00 10.58
CA PHE A 22 -4.08 6.75 10.10
C PHE A 22 -3.79 7.97 10.97
N PHE A 23 -4.81 8.75 11.34
CA PHE A 23 -4.62 9.88 12.27
C PHE A 23 -4.22 9.44 13.69
N LYS A 24 -4.71 8.28 14.17
CA LYS A 24 -4.23 7.71 15.44
C LYS A 24 -2.75 7.31 15.34
N PHE A 25 -2.37 6.69 14.23
CA PHE A 25 -0.99 6.29 13.96
C PHE A 25 -0.04 7.49 13.91
N LEU A 26 -0.43 8.61 13.28
CA LEU A 26 0.39 9.83 13.21
C LEU A 26 0.68 10.47 14.58
N LYS A 27 -0.13 10.17 15.61
CA LYS A 27 0.11 10.64 16.99
C LYS A 27 1.16 9.80 17.73
N GLN A 28 1.53 8.64 17.19
CA GLN A 28 2.56 7.79 17.77
C GLN A 28 3.94 8.39 17.52
N LYS A 29 4.91 8.01 18.35
CA LYS A 29 6.31 8.44 18.18
C LYS A 29 6.84 7.93 16.83
N ASP A 30 7.49 8.81 16.08
CA ASP A 30 8.14 8.44 14.82
C ASP A 30 9.21 7.35 15.07
N PHE A 31 8.96 6.17 14.52
CA PHE A 31 9.83 4.99 14.66
C PHE A 31 11.16 5.12 13.91
N SER A 32 11.27 6.02 12.93
CA SER A 32 12.46 6.14 12.10
C SER A 32 13.56 7.02 12.70
N ASN A 33 13.20 7.91 13.65
CA ASN A 33 14.06 8.97 14.18
C ASN A 33 14.85 9.73 13.09
N SER A 34 14.22 9.96 11.94
CA SER A 34 14.86 10.52 10.75
C SER A 34 14.20 11.83 10.34
N THR A 35 14.97 12.75 9.78
CA THR A 35 14.48 13.99 9.16
C THR A 35 14.25 13.85 7.66
N VAL A 36 14.59 12.69 7.08
CA VAL A 36 14.44 12.44 5.64
C VAL A 36 12.95 12.35 5.29
N PRO A 37 12.49 13.09 4.26
CA PRO A 37 11.12 13.00 3.76
C PRO A 37 10.74 11.56 3.40
N ARG A 38 9.48 11.20 3.66
CA ARG A 38 8.97 9.85 3.40
C ARG A 38 7.47 9.87 3.18
N VAL A 39 7.01 8.77 2.61
CA VAL A 39 5.59 8.50 2.34
C VAL A 39 5.17 7.21 3.04
N TYR A 40 3.87 7.03 3.25
CA TYR A 40 3.32 5.84 3.90
C TYR A 40 2.69 4.93 2.86
N VAL A 41 3.35 3.81 2.56
CA VAL A 41 2.89 2.87 1.53
C VAL A 41 1.95 1.82 2.13
N LEU A 42 0.88 1.50 1.42
CA LEU A 42 -0.06 0.43 1.78
C LEU A 42 0.13 -0.77 0.85
N PRO A 43 0.14 -2.01 1.37
CA PRO A 43 0.06 -3.19 0.52
C PRO A 43 -1.34 -3.30 -0.09
N ILE A 44 -1.40 -3.70 -1.36
CA ILE A 44 -2.62 -3.79 -2.15
C ILE A 44 -2.81 -5.25 -2.56
N PHE A 45 -4.06 -5.69 -2.59
CA PHE A 45 -4.44 -7.06 -2.92
C PHE A 45 -5.63 -7.07 -3.87
N GLU A 46 -5.62 -8.02 -4.78
CA GLU A 46 -6.77 -8.37 -5.62
C GLU A 46 -7.50 -9.53 -4.97
N VAL A 47 -8.82 -9.49 -5.03
CA VAL A 47 -9.70 -10.56 -4.55
C VAL A 47 -10.47 -11.13 -5.73
N LYS A 48 -10.84 -12.41 -5.66
CA LYS A 48 -11.70 -13.03 -6.69
C LYS A 48 -13.03 -12.27 -6.79
N GLU A 49 -13.57 -12.19 -8.00
CA GLU A 49 -14.86 -11.58 -8.29
C GLU A 49 -16.02 -12.20 -7.47
N THR A 50 -15.94 -13.49 -7.14
CA THR A 50 -16.94 -14.21 -6.35
C THR A 50 -16.80 -14.00 -4.84
N ALA A 51 -15.75 -13.30 -4.39
CA ALA A 51 -15.47 -13.06 -2.98
C ALA A 51 -15.74 -11.59 -2.62
N TYR A 52 -16.15 -11.37 -1.36
CA TYR A 52 -16.24 -10.01 -0.82
C TYR A 52 -14.86 -9.51 -0.38
N PRO A 53 -14.54 -8.21 -0.56
CA PRO A 53 -13.30 -7.64 -0.05
C PRO A 53 -13.15 -7.86 1.47
N PRO A 54 -11.97 -8.27 1.96
CA PRO A 54 -11.76 -8.51 3.38
C PRO A 54 -11.82 -7.19 4.16
N GLN A 55 -12.51 -7.21 5.29
CA GLN A 55 -12.61 -6.06 6.19
C GLN A 55 -11.49 -6.04 7.24
N THR A 56 -10.90 -7.20 7.53
CA THR A 56 -9.82 -7.34 8.51
C THR A 56 -8.60 -8.05 7.93
N LYS A 57 -7.45 -7.87 8.58
CA LYS A 57 -6.21 -8.54 8.16
C LYS A 57 -6.31 -10.06 8.28
N ASP A 58 -6.97 -10.58 9.31
CA ASP A 58 -7.12 -12.03 9.49
C ASP A 58 -7.97 -12.64 8.35
N GLN A 59 -9.01 -11.93 7.90
CA GLN A 59 -9.80 -12.34 6.73
C GLN A 59 -8.93 -12.36 5.47
N LEU A 60 -8.15 -11.30 5.23
CA LEU A 60 -7.21 -11.25 4.11
C LEU A 60 -6.20 -12.40 4.18
N GLN A 61 -5.65 -12.71 5.36
CA GLN A 61 -4.71 -13.83 5.54
C GLN A 61 -5.36 -15.19 5.22
N ALA A 62 -6.62 -15.40 5.62
CA ALA A 62 -7.36 -16.60 5.23
C ALA A 62 -7.56 -16.67 3.71
N MET A 63 -7.92 -15.56 3.07
CA MET A 63 -8.08 -15.50 1.62
C MET A 63 -6.77 -15.75 0.87
N LEU A 64 -5.63 -15.23 1.36
CA LEU A 64 -4.30 -15.50 0.80
C LEU A 64 -3.96 -17.00 0.89
N LYS A 65 -4.27 -17.66 2.01
CA LYS A 65 -4.06 -19.11 2.19
C LYS A 65 -4.93 -19.95 1.25
N ASN A 66 -6.15 -19.52 1.00
CA ASN A 66 -7.11 -20.20 0.12
C ASN A 66 -6.94 -19.84 -1.37
N ASN A 67 -5.98 -18.96 -1.71
CA ASN A 67 -5.83 -18.39 -3.05
C ASN A 67 -7.08 -17.63 -3.56
N ASP A 68 -7.85 -17.05 -2.65
CA ASP A 68 -8.97 -16.14 -2.95
C ASP A 68 -8.54 -14.67 -3.02
N ALA A 69 -7.34 -14.38 -2.54
CA ALA A 69 -6.66 -13.10 -2.71
C ALA A 69 -5.23 -13.30 -3.19
N VAL A 70 -4.70 -12.32 -3.93
CA VAL A 70 -3.30 -12.26 -4.36
C VAL A 70 -2.76 -10.84 -4.22
N PRO A 71 -1.44 -10.63 -4.06
CA PRO A 71 -0.83 -9.32 -4.24
C PRO A 71 -1.25 -8.67 -5.56
N PHE A 72 -1.50 -7.37 -5.52
CA PHE A 72 -1.92 -6.58 -6.68
C PHE A 72 -0.93 -6.74 -7.85
N HIS A 73 -1.47 -6.97 -9.05
CA HIS A 73 -0.74 -7.21 -10.28
C HIS A 73 0.28 -8.35 -10.21
N LYS A 74 0.09 -9.35 -9.33
CA LYS A 74 1.02 -10.48 -9.18
C LYS A 74 1.37 -11.16 -10.52
N THR A 75 0.40 -11.31 -11.42
CA THR A 75 0.55 -11.98 -12.72
C THR A 75 0.96 -11.02 -13.84
N LEU A 76 0.62 -9.74 -13.72
CA LEU A 76 0.87 -8.70 -14.72
C LEU A 76 2.28 -8.13 -14.59
N CYS A 77 2.65 -7.70 -13.38
CA CYS A 77 3.99 -7.27 -13.03
C CYS A 77 4.27 -7.57 -11.56
N GLY A 78 4.73 -8.77 -11.27
CA GLY A 78 5.04 -9.20 -9.91
C GLY A 78 6.13 -8.35 -9.22
N ALA A 79 6.98 -7.64 -9.97
CA ALA A 79 7.99 -6.74 -9.41
C ALA A 79 7.47 -5.33 -9.11
N CYS A 80 6.44 -4.86 -9.85
CA CYS A 80 6.00 -3.47 -9.80
C CYS A 80 5.30 -3.12 -8.48
N HIS A 81 4.54 -4.05 -7.89
CA HIS A 81 3.87 -3.80 -6.60
C HIS A 81 4.44 -4.68 -5.46
N ASN A 82 5.63 -5.24 -5.65
CA ASN A 82 6.30 -6.00 -4.59
C ASN A 82 6.89 -5.04 -3.57
N ILE A 83 6.24 -4.91 -2.41
CA ILE A 83 6.75 -4.10 -1.32
C ILE A 83 7.87 -4.84 -0.57
N PRO A 84 8.86 -4.12 -0.02
CA PRO A 84 9.86 -4.74 0.84
C PRO A 84 9.22 -5.46 2.04
N LYS A 85 9.67 -6.71 2.29
CA LYS A 85 9.17 -7.58 3.36
C LYS A 85 7.67 -7.91 3.29
N LEU A 86 7.12 -8.03 2.07
CA LEU A 86 5.70 -8.35 1.86
C LEU A 86 5.32 -9.69 2.51
N LYS A 87 6.15 -10.74 2.40
CA LYS A 87 5.86 -12.06 2.98
C LYS A 87 5.75 -11.98 4.50
N GLU A 88 6.71 -11.31 5.14
CA GLU A 88 6.69 -11.10 6.58
C GLU A 88 5.45 -10.28 6.99
N TRP A 89 5.08 -9.26 6.22
CA TRP A 89 3.84 -8.51 6.47
C TRP A 89 2.60 -9.41 6.37
N GLN A 90 2.54 -10.31 5.40
CA GLN A 90 1.43 -11.26 5.19
C GLN A 90 1.33 -12.28 6.32
N GLU A 91 2.44 -12.69 6.91
CA GLU A 91 2.48 -13.70 7.98
C GLU A 91 2.26 -13.10 9.37
N LEU A 92 2.52 -11.81 9.55
CA LEU A 92 2.35 -11.14 10.85
C LEU A 92 0.89 -11.22 11.34
N PRO A 93 0.63 -11.68 12.57
CA PRO A 93 -0.72 -11.75 13.12
C PRO A 93 -1.36 -10.36 13.17
N TYR A 94 -2.69 -10.31 13.05
CA TYR A 94 -3.42 -9.07 13.22
C TYR A 94 -3.16 -8.47 14.60
N THR A 95 -2.91 -7.18 14.61
CA THR A 95 -2.92 -6.37 15.82
C THR A 95 -3.76 -5.13 15.55
N PRO A 96 -4.55 -4.64 16.52
CA PRO A 96 -5.29 -3.40 16.36
C PRO A 96 -4.38 -2.22 16.02
N GLY A 97 -4.87 -1.33 15.16
CA GLY A 97 -4.19 -0.11 14.74
C GLY A 97 -3.16 -0.27 13.63
N LEU A 98 -2.82 0.85 13.00
CA LEU A 98 -1.75 0.92 12.01
C LEU A 98 -0.38 1.02 12.69
N LYS A 99 0.60 0.33 12.13
CA LYS A 99 2.00 0.32 12.57
C LYS A 99 2.95 0.19 11.40
N VAL A 100 4.13 0.79 11.52
CA VAL A 100 5.21 0.60 10.56
C VAL A 100 5.85 -0.77 10.81
N ILE A 101 5.84 -1.63 9.80
CA ILE A 101 6.52 -2.93 9.85
C ILE A 101 7.94 -2.84 9.32
N HIS A 102 8.15 -2.00 8.29
CA HIS A 102 9.43 -1.88 7.63
C HIS A 102 9.57 -0.51 6.96
N ILE A 103 10.80 -0.02 6.88
CA ILE A 103 11.17 1.20 6.15
C ILE A 103 12.07 0.76 4.99
N GLY A 104 11.55 0.89 3.78
CA GLY A 104 12.26 0.54 2.55
C GLY A 104 12.72 1.77 1.77
N LYS A 105 13.59 1.55 0.79
CA LYS A 105 13.97 2.54 -0.23
C LYS A 105 13.63 1.97 -1.60
N ARG A 106 13.22 2.84 -2.53
CA ARG A 106 12.99 2.50 -3.95
C ARG A 106 14.33 2.39 -4.72
N HIS A 107 15.24 1.58 -4.19
CA HIS A 107 16.54 1.22 -4.78
C HIS A 107 16.57 -0.27 -5.06
N SER A 108 17.64 -0.79 -5.67
CA SER A 108 17.82 -2.23 -5.91
C SER A 108 17.47 -3.07 -4.69
N PRO A 109 16.58 -4.08 -4.81
CA PRO A 109 15.91 -4.61 -6.02
C PRO A 109 14.54 -3.99 -6.37
N TYR A 110 14.12 -2.91 -5.71
CA TYR A 110 12.79 -2.29 -5.80
C TYR A 110 12.74 -1.04 -6.70
N GLN A 111 13.62 -0.90 -7.70
CA GLN A 111 13.62 0.31 -8.56
C GLN A 111 12.33 0.45 -9.38
N LEU A 112 11.75 -0.70 -9.75
CA LEU A 112 10.50 -0.80 -10.51
C LEU A 112 9.25 -0.69 -9.63
N TRP A 113 9.41 -0.48 -8.32
CA TRP A 113 8.30 -0.44 -7.40
C TRP A 113 7.44 0.80 -7.62
N GLU A 114 6.16 0.61 -7.94
CA GLU A 114 5.13 1.63 -8.18
C GLU A 114 4.14 1.66 -7.00
N PRO A 115 4.51 2.28 -5.85
CA PRO A 115 3.68 2.28 -4.66
C PRO A 115 2.52 3.27 -4.76
N ILE A 116 1.33 2.84 -4.29
CA ILE A 116 0.29 3.77 -3.85
C ILE A 116 0.57 4.13 -2.39
N TYR A 117 0.63 5.43 -2.10
CA TYR A 117 1.05 5.90 -0.79
C TYR A 117 0.25 7.10 -0.29
N VAL A 118 0.21 7.28 1.02
CA VAL A 118 -0.18 8.53 1.65
C VAL A 118 1.04 9.46 1.69
N GLY A 119 0.92 10.62 1.06
CA GLY A 119 1.92 11.67 1.06
C GLY A 119 1.33 13.01 1.48
N THR A 120 2.04 14.08 1.16
CA THR A 120 1.58 15.47 1.25
C THR A 120 1.53 16.08 -0.15
N HIS A 121 1.21 17.37 -0.24
CA HIS A 121 1.31 18.12 -1.52
C HIS A 121 2.75 18.41 -1.95
N LYS A 122 3.77 17.97 -1.21
CA LYS A 122 5.19 18.15 -1.56
C LYS A 122 5.74 17.02 -2.41
N GLU A 123 5.12 15.85 -2.35
CA GLU A 123 5.48 14.69 -3.14
C GLU A 123 4.68 14.68 -4.45
N PRO A 124 5.21 14.10 -5.55
CA PRO A 124 4.49 14.01 -6.82
C PRO A 124 3.13 13.34 -6.66
N LEU A 125 2.09 13.95 -7.25
CA LEU A 125 0.78 13.33 -7.36
C LEU A 125 0.78 12.28 -8.48
N TYR A 126 -0.19 11.38 -8.45
CA TYR A 126 -0.47 10.49 -9.58
C TYR A 126 -0.74 11.32 -10.83
N ASP A 127 0.04 11.13 -11.90
CA ASP A 127 -0.22 11.74 -13.19
C ASP A 127 -1.31 10.94 -13.90
N GLU A 128 -2.54 11.44 -13.85
CA GLU A 128 -3.73 10.82 -14.48
C GLU A 128 -3.58 10.67 -16.01
N ARG A 129 -2.62 11.37 -16.64
CA ARG A 129 -2.34 11.26 -18.09
C ARG A 129 -1.53 10.01 -18.43
N LEU A 130 -0.97 9.34 -17.43
CA LEU A 130 -0.25 8.08 -17.60
C LEU A 130 -1.28 6.95 -17.55
N SER A 131 -1.88 6.68 -18.72
CA SER A 131 -2.74 5.51 -18.90
C SER A 131 -1.90 4.23 -18.89
N TRP A 132 -2.54 3.15 -18.44
CA TRP A 132 -1.93 1.83 -18.31
C TRP A 132 -1.54 1.20 -19.66
N GLU A 133 -1.97 1.80 -20.78
CA GLU A 133 -1.69 1.39 -22.16
C GLU A 133 -0.25 1.73 -22.62
N GLY A 134 0.75 1.27 -21.86
CA GLY A 134 2.14 1.24 -22.30
C GLY A 134 3.05 2.34 -21.78
N LYS A 135 2.67 3.06 -20.72
CA LYS A 135 3.58 3.97 -19.99
C LYS A 135 3.88 3.45 -18.59
N LYS A 136 5.16 3.45 -18.22
CA LYS A 136 5.66 3.06 -16.90
C LYS A 136 5.53 4.24 -15.92
N ASP A 137 5.30 3.90 -14.66
CA ASP A 137 5.26 4.78 -13.49
C ASP A 137 4.23 5.91 -13.53
N LYS A 138 3.10 5.74 -12.83
CA LYS A 138 2.10 6.81 -12.64
C LYS A 138 2.61 7.97 -11.77
N MET A 139 3.80 7.86 -11.18
CA MET A 139 4.37 8.82 -10.21
C MET A 139 5.64 9.47 -10.78
N THR A 140 5.47 10.39 -11.74
CA THR A 140 6.56 11.19 -12.33
C THR A 140 6.75 12.53 -11.64
#